data_AF-A0A371DWY5-F1
#
_entry.id   AF-A0A371DWY5-F1
#
_cell.length_a   1.000
_cell.length_b   1.000
_cell.length_c   1.000
_cell.angle_alpha   90.00
_cell.angle_beta   90.00
_cell.angle_gamma   90.00
#
_symmetry.space_group_name_H-M   'P 1'
#
loop_
_entity.id
_entity.type
_entity.pdbx_description
1 polymer ?
#
loop_
_entity_poly.entity_id
_entity_poly.type
_entity_poly.pdbx_seq_one_letter_code
_entity_poly.pdbx_strand_id
1 'polypeptide(L)'
;MARSTGLAVQLIHPDGIPVVFTGGDRSQSIKAWDIRARAMVYELATGNNAVRALSWDAKRNALYAATECDYMDRNGYHHGYRRARIPKWAQLYPQEAGEDDDDDTDDEEYDGDDDDGEENWPENAYHSEDSFGYAYDAGEHTLLRYGFKDDPDMRELPIYGQATVEHDGGYW
;
A
#
# COMPACT_ATOMS: atom_id res chain seq x y z
N MET A 1 20.72 -17.75 -1.49
CA MET A 1 21.01 -16.77 -2.57
C MET A 1 20.90 -15.38 -1.97
N ALA A 2 21.89 -14.52 -2.14
CA ALA A 2 21.75 -13.11 -1.77
C ALA A 2 20.76 -12.47 -2.76
N ARG A 3 19.60 -12.00 -2.28
CA ARG A 3 18.71 -11.19 -3.10
C ARG A 3 19.47 -9.91 -3.44
N SER A 4 19.67 -9.62 -4.73
CA SER A 4 20.16 -8.32 -5.18
C SER A 4 19.16 -7.29 -4.71
N THR A 5 19.57 -6.39 -3.82
CA THR A 5 18.73 -5.26 -3.40
C THR A 5 18.52 -4.36 -4.62
N GLY A 6 17.32 -4.38 -5.19
CA GLY A 6 16.95 -3.52 -6.30
C GLY A 6 16.67 -2.11 -5.79
N LEU A 7 17.29 -1.12 -6.42
CA LEU A 7 16.94 0.29 -6.25
C LEU A 7 16.48 0.83 -7.61
N ALA A 8 15.25 1.33 -7.67
CA ALA A 8 14.73 2.06 -8.81
C ALA A 8 14.88 3.57 -8.56
N VAL A 9 15.30 4.31 -9.58
CA VAL A 9 15.45 5.77 -9.51
C VAL A 9 14.93 6.42 -10.78
N GLN A 10 14.24 7.55 -10.65
CA GLN A 10 13.77 8.35 -11.77
C GLN A 10 13.95 9.85 -11.44
N LEU A 11 14.79 10.54 -12.23
CA LEU A 11 14.92 12.00 -12.18
C LEU A 11 13.94 12.64 -13.17
N ILE A 12 13.24 13.69 -12.74
CA ILE A 12 12.34 14.49 -13.57
C ILE A 12 12.50 15.98 -13.27
N HIS A 13 11.97 16.82 -14.17
CA HIS A 13 12.01 18.28 -14.05
C HIS A 13 10.63 18.93 -14.27
N PRO A 14 9.60 18.58 -13.47
CA PRO A 14 8.27 19.20 -13.58
C PRO A 14 8.41 20.71 -13.38
N ASP A 15 7.95 21.50 -14.35
CA ASP A 15 8.05 22.97 -14.34
C ASP A 15 9.47 23.51 -14.09
N GLY A 16 10.49 22.74 -14.49
CA GLY A 16 11.91 23.07 -14.28
C GLY A 16 12.43 22.80 -12.86
N ILE A 17 11.60 22.24 -11.97
CA ILE A 17 11.98 21.85 -10.61
C ILE A 17 12.57 20.44 -10.63
N PRO A 18 13.84 20.23 -10.24
CA PRO A 18 14.44 18.90 -10.25
C PRO A 18 13.89 18.04 -9.08
N VAL A 19 13.18 16.98 -9.42
CA VAL A 19 12.60 16.01 -8.47
C VAL A 19 13.14 14.62 -8.77
N VAL A 20 13.57 13.90 -7.73
CA VAL A 20 13.99 12.49 -7.83
C VAL A 20 12.95 11.62 -7.15
N PHE A 21 12.56 10.53 -7.81
CA PHE A 21 11.87 9.43 -7.18
C PHE A 21 12.83 8.28 -6.92
N THR A 22 12.74 7.68 -5.75
CA THR A 22 13.48 6.46 -5.37
C THR A 22 12.50 5.42 -4.84
N GLY A 23 12.66 4.16 -5.23
CA GLY A 23 11.94 3.03 -4.63
C GLY A 23 12.84 1.81 -4.54
N GLY A 24 12.54 0.88 -3.64
CA GLY A 24 13.30 -0.36 -3.53
C GLY A 24 12.69 -1.36 -2.58
N ASP A 25 13.38 -2.49 -2.44
CA ASP A 25 12.84 -3.70 -1.79
C ASP A 25 12.52 -3.50 -0.31
N ARG A 26 13.38 -2.77 0.42
CA ARG A 26 13.27 -2.64 1.88
C ARG A 26 12.36 -1.50 2.33
N SER A 27 12.05 -0.55 1.45
CA SER A 27 11.16 0.55 1.83
C SER A 27 9.71 0.23 1.54
N GLN A 28 9.42 -0.64 0.56
CA GLN A 28 8.05 -0.91 0.07
C GLN A 28 7.23 0.38 -0.06
N SER A 29 7.89 1.41 -0.57
CA SER A 29 7.39 2.76 -0.77
C SER A 29 8.25 3.47 -1.80
N ILE A 30 7.67 4.48 -2.46
CA ILE A 30 8.41 5.39 -3.34
C ILE A 30 8.56 6.73 -2.62
N LYS A 31 9.78 7.24 -2.55
CA LYS A 31 10.08 8.55 -1.97
C LYS A 31 10.34 9.57 -3.06
N ALA A 32 9.73 10.74 -2.95
CA ALA A 32 9.93 11.87 -3.84
C ALA A 32 10.78 12.94 -3.13
N TRP A 33 11.80 13.45 -3.81
CA TRP A 33 12.80 14.35 -3.24
C TRP A 33 12.88 15.63 -4.08
N ASP A 34 12.69 16.81 -3.49
CA ASP A 34 13.11 18.07 -4.12
C ASP A 34 14.61 18.25 -3.87
N ILE A 35 15.39 18.22 -4.95
CA ILE A 35 16.86 18.27 -4.87
C ILE A 35 17.34 19.63 -4.33
N ARG A 36 16.63 20.71 -4.65
CA ARG A 36 16.99 22.07 -4.22
C ARG A 36 16.74 22.24 -2.74
N ALA A 37 15.59 21.74 -2.28
CA ALA A 37 15.23 21.76 -0.86
C ALA A 37 16.03 20.74 -0.03
N ARG A 38 16.61 19.72 -0.68
CA ARG A 38 17.31 18.59 -0.04
C ARG A 38 16.40 17.86 0.95
N ALA A 39 15.13 17.74 0.59
CA ALA A 39 14.09 17.20 1.46
C ALA A 39 13.20 16.21 0.68
N MET A 40 12.75 15.19 1.40
CA MET A 40 11.65 14.35 0.93
C MET A 40 10.36 15.17 1.01
N VAL A 41 9.62 15.20 -0.09
CA VAL A 41 8.34 15.94 -0.20
C VAL A 41 7.14 15.00 -0.15
N TYR A 42 7.30 13.76 -0.62
CA TYR A 42 6.26 12.73 -0.55
C TYR A 42 6.85 11.35 -0.26
N GLU A 43 6.04 10.52 0.37
CA GLU A 43 6.18 9.08 0.41
C GLU A 43 4.89 8.46 -0.15
N LEU A 44 5.02 7.55 -1.11
CA LEU A 44 3.92 6.96 -1.87
C LEU A 44 3.83 5.48 -1.56
N ALA A 45 2.63 5.03 -1.18
CA ALA A 45 2.33 3.63 -0.87
C ALA A 45 2.44 2.75 -2.11
N THR A 46 3.04 1.57 -1.97
CA THR A 46 3.14 0.58 -3.06
C THR A 46 2.33 -0.69 -2.80
N GLY A 47 1.49 -0.69 -1.77
CA GLY A 47 0.71 -1.87 -1.38
C GLY A 47 1.58 -3.01 -0.85
N ASN A 48 2.54 -2.69 0.02
CA ASN A 48 3.55 -3.62 0.56
C ASN A 48 4.41 -4.34 -0.49
N ASN A 49 4.45 -3.83 -1.73
CA ASN A 49 5.29 -4.38 -2.78
C ASN A 49 6.67 -3.73 -2.85
N ALA A 50 7.67 -4.52 -3.22
CA ALA A 50 8.98 -4.03 -3.65
C ALA A 50 8.85 -3.26 -4.97
N VAL A 51 9.64 -2.20 -5.15
CA VAL A 51 9.66 -1.40 -6.39
C VAL A 51 10.83 -1.83 -7.27
N ARG A 52 10.54 -2.33 -8.47
CA ARG A 52 11.55 -2.85 -9.40
C ARG A 52 11.96 -1.86 -10.49
N ALA A 53 11.02 -1.03 -10.95
CA ALA A 53 11.28 -0.01 -11.95
C ALA A 53 10.33 1.18 -11.78
N LEU A 54 10.80 2.35 -12.22
CA LEU A 54 10.04 3.59 -12.24
C LEU A 54 10.12 4.19 -13.64
N SER A 55 9.02 4.79 -14.10
CA SER A 55 8.98 5.49 -15.39
C SER A 55 8.02 6.68 -15.31
N TRP A 56 8.45 7.82 -15.84
CA TRP A 56 7.66 9.05 -15.86
C TRP A 56 6.98 9.28 -17.20
N ASP A 57 5.68 9.56 -17.16
CA ASP A 57 4.89 10.04 -18.29
C ASP A 57 4.59 11.53 -18.12
N ALA A 58 5.37 12.37 -18.81
CA ALA A 58 5.20 13.82 -18.78
C ALA A 58 3.87 14.30 -19.37
N LYS A 59 3.26 13.55 -20.31
CA LYS A 59 1.98 13.96 -20.92
C LYS A 59 0.83 13.79 -19.94
N ARG A 60 0.90 12.77 -19.09
CA ARG A 60 -0.13 12.46 -18.08
C ARG A 60 0.19 12.97 -16.69
N ASN A 61 1.36 13.60 -16.53
CA ASN A 61 1.91 14.00 -15.23
C ASN A 61 1.86 12.83 -14.22
N ALA A 62 2.32 11.66 -14.67
CA ALA A 62 2.14 10.41 -13.94
C ALA A 62 3.42 9.61 -13.80
N LEU A 63 3.63 9.05 -12.61
CA LEU A 63 4.67 8.07 -12.34
C LEU A 63 4.08 6.66 -12.44
N TYR A 64 4.72 5.80 -13.21
CA TYR A 64 4.43 4.38 -13.25
C TYR A 64 5.49 3.59 -12.48
N ALA A 65 5.03 2.65 -11.66
CA ALA A 65 5.91 1.76 -10.91
C ALA A 65 5.61 0.31 -11.25
N ALA A 66 6.65 -0.45 -11.60
CA ALA A 66 6.57 -1.90 -11.65
C ALA A 66 6.91 -2.46 -10.28
N THR A 67 6.00 -3.23 -9.71
CA THR A 67 6.10 -3.69 -8.32
C THR A 67 5.99 -5.21 -8.21
N GLU A 68 6.61 -5.77 -7.18
CA GLU A 68 6.63 -7.20 -6.90
C GLU A 68 6.19 -7.47 -5.46
N CYS A 69 5.09 -8.22 -5.30
CA CYS A 69 4.70 -8.84 -4.04
C CYS A 69 5.68 -9.94 -3.64
N ASP A 70 6.42 -9.71 -2.55
CA ASP A 70 7.35 -10.69 -1.97
C ASP A 70 6.63 -11.85 -1.25
N TYR A 71 5.33 -11.66 -0.98
CA TYR A 71 4.44 -12.59 -0.27
C TYR A 71 3.61 -13.46 -1.22
N MET A 72 3.93 -13.46 -2.51
CA MET A 72 3.31 -14.31 -3.52
C MET A 72 4.36 -15.23 -4.14
N ASP A 73 4.09 -16.54 -4.14
CA ASP A 73 5.00 -17.51 -4.74
C ASP A 73 4.88 -17.55 -6.28
N ARG A 74 5.76 -18.31 -6.93
CA ARG A 74 5.78 -18.43 -8.40
C ARG A 74 4.51 -19.07 -9.00
N ASN A 75 3.68 -19.71 -8.19
CA ASN A 75 2.44 -20.35 -8.60
C ASN A 75 1.22 -19.43 -8.33
N GLY A 76 1.44 -18.26 -7.72
CA GLY A 76 0.39 -17.30 -7.37
C GLY A 76 -0.22 -17.52 -5.98
N TYR A 77 0.35 -18.40 -5.15
CA TYR A 77 -0.14 -18.59 -3.78
C TYR A 77 0.46 -17.56 -2.83
N HIS A 78 -0.39 -16.99 -1.98
CA HIS A 78 0.00 -16.08 -0.92
C HIS A 78 0.60 -16.83 0.27
N HIS A 79 1.54 -16.20 0.96
CA HIS A 79 2.15 -16.72 2.18
C HIS A 79 2.49 -15.58 3.14
N GLY A 80 2.54 -15.87 4.44
CA GLY A 80 2.90 -14.87 5.45
C GLY A 80 1.93 -13.69 5.55
N TYR A 81 0.65 -13.93 5.29
CA TYR A 81 -0.44 -13.00 5.55
C TYR A 81 -1.15 -13.35 6.85
N ARG A 82 -1.62 -12.31 7.54
CA ARG A 82 -2.53 -12.38 8.68
C ARG A 82 -3.79 -11.58 8.36
N ARG A 83 -4.83 -11.74 9.20
CA ARG A 83 -5.97 -10.81 9.20
C ARG A 83 -5.48 -9.38 9.40
N ALA A 84 -6.00 -8.47 8.57
CA ALA A 84 -5.66 -7.06 8.65
C ALA A 84 -6.32 -6.41 9.88
N ARG A 85 -5.70 -5.38 10.44
CA ARG A 85 -6.26 -4.57 11.54
C ARG A 85 -6.41 -3.15 11.06
N ILE A 86 -7.34 -2.94 10.13
CA ILE A 86 -7.50 -1.66 9.43
C ILE A 86 -8.35 -0.72 10.29
N PRO A 87 -7.81 0.44 10.72
CA PRO A 87 -8.61 1.45 11.41
C PRO A 87 -9.76 1.95 10.52
N LYS A 88 -10.95 2.23 11.08
CA LYS A 88 -12.13 2.72 10.34
C LYS A 88 -11.80 3.88 9.36
N TRP A 89 -10.97 4.83 9.77
CA TRP A 89 -10.59 5.98 8.94
C TRP A 89 -9.73 5.64 7.71
N ALA A 90 -9.02 4.51 7.75
CA ALA A 90 -8.12 4.06 6.69
C ALA A 90 -8.82 3.13 5.68
N GLN A 91 -10.09 2.79 5.91
CA GLN A 91 -10.90 1.98 4.99
C GLN A 91 -11.37 2.80 3.77
N LEU A 92 -11.72 2.12 2.67
CA LEU A 92 -12.15 2.79 1.44
C LEU A 92 -13.47 3.55 1.61
N TYR A 93 -14.37 2.99 2.44
CA TYR A 93 -15.70 3.55 2.74
C TYR A 93 -15.91 3.67 4.27
N PRO A 94 -15.27 4.63 4.95
CA PRO A 94 -15.34 4.77 6.42
C PRO A 94 -16.76 4.98 6.97
N GLN A 95 -17.68 5.48 6.13
CA GLN A 95 -19.08 5.75 6.49
C GLN A 95 -19.96 4.50 6.49
N GLU A 96 -19.52 3.42 5.83
CA GLU A 96 -20.22 2.12 5.86
C GLU A 96 -19.72 1.24 7.01
N ALA A 97 -18.61 1.61 7.67
CA ALA A 97 -17.94 0.92 8.77
C ALA A 97 -18.61 1.12 10.15
N GLY A 98 -19.91 1.42 10.17
CA GLY A 98 -20.71 1.62 11.38
C GLY A 98 -20.55 3.03 12.00
N GLU A 99 -21.62 3.82 11.92
CA GLU A 99 -21.88 4.89 12.88
C GLU A 99 -22.19 4.21 14.22
N ASP A 100 -21.26 4.24 15.17
CA ASP A 100 -21.56 3.88 16.55
C ASP A 100 -22.55 4.96 17.06
N ASP A 101 -23.83 4.63 17.04
CA ASP A 101 -24.88 5.40 17.72
C ASP A 101 -24.51 5.34 19.22
N ASP A 102 -24.13 6.49 19.80
CA ASP A 102 -23.92 6.70 21.24
C ASP A 102 -25.26 6.48 21.98
N ASP A 103 -25.73 5.24 22.10
CA ASP A 103 -26.84 4.87 22.98
C ASP A 103 -26.27 4.15 24.20
N ASP A 104 -26.08 4.94 25.27
CA ASP A 104 -25.82 4.51 26.65
C ASP A 104 -26.71 3.32 27.01
N THR A 105 -26.16 2.10 26.94
CA THR A 105 -26.76 0.93 27.58
C THR A 105 -25.68 0.13 28.28
N ASP A 106 -25.71 0.20 29.62
CA ASP A 106 -24.97 -0.63 30.56
C ASP A 106 -25.14 -2.14 30.26
N ASP A 107 -24.07 -2.89 30.56
CA ASP A 107 -23.98 -4.35 30.70
C ASP A 107 -24.06 -5.19 29.41
N GLU A 108 -22.90 -5.55 28.84
CA GLU A 108 -22.25 -6.85 29.05
C GLU A 108 -20.89 -6.88 28.31
N GLU A 109 -19.87 -7.44 28.96
CA GLU A 109 -18.49 -7.58 28.45
C GLU A 109 -18.48 -8.60 27.28
N TYR A 110 -18.79 -8.14 26.07
CA TYR A 110 -18.67 -8.92 24.84
C TYR A 110 -17.29 -8.68 24.20
N ASP A 111 -16.30 -9.48 24.60
CA ASP A 111 -15.16 -9.80 23.75
C ASP A 111 -15.67 -10.65 22.56
N GLY A 112 -15.56 -10.16 21.33
CA GLY A 112 -15.86 -10.98 20.15
C GLY A 112 -15.90 -10.25 18.81
N ASP A 113 -14.72 -9.95 18.27
CA ASP A 113 -14.34 -10.05 16.84
C ASP A 113 -15.46 -10.27 15.79
N ASP A 114 -16.21 -9.24 15.38
CA ASP A 114 -17.16 -9.34 14.25
C ASP A 114 -17.28 -8.01 13.45
N ASP A 115 -16.15 -7.32 13.22
CA ASP A 115 -15.99 -6.37 12.09
C ASP A 115 -14.64 -6.62 11.40
N ASP A 116 -14.32 -7.89 11.21
CA ASP A 116 -13.15 -8.37 10.51
C ASP A 116 -13.40 -8.35 9.00
N GLY A 117 -13.11 -7.19 8.41
CA GLY A 117 -12.99 -7.05 6.96
C GLY A 117 -12.24 -8.23 6.33
N GLU A 118 -12.69 -8.67 5.15
CA GLU A 118 -12.12 -9.82 4.44
C GLU A 118 -10.62 -9.60 4.07
N GLU A 119 -10.13 -8.36 4.21
CA GLU A 119 -8.77 -7.96 3.94
C GLU A 119 -7.72 -8.64 4.83
N ASN A 120 -6.59 -8.94 4.18
CA ASN A 120 -5.42 -9.49 4.84
C ASN A 120 -4.23 -8.55 4.70
N TRP A 121 -3.29 -8.65 5.63
CA TRP A 121 -2.08 -7.83 5.68
C TRP A 121 -0.84 -8.72 5.83
N PRO A 122 0.29 -8.42 5.16
CA PRO A 122 1.49 -9.21 5.34
C PRO A 122 2.02 -9.11 6.77
N GLU A 123 2.32 -10.25 7.39
CA GLU A 123 2.77 -10.34 8.79
C GLU A 123 4.04 -9.53 9.06
N ASN A 124 4.93 -9.46 8.06
CA ASN A 124 6.23 -8.79 8.15
C ASN A 124 6.30 -7.53 7.27
N ALA A 125 5.15 -6.90 7.00
CA ALA A 125 5.10 -5.65 6.23
C ALA A 125 5.98 -4.56 6.87
N TYR A 126 6.65 -3.78 6.02
CA TYR A 126 7.45 -2.63 6.50
C TYR A 126 6.57 -1.47 6.98
N HIS A 127 5.34 -1.41 6.47
CA HIS A 127 4.33 -0.43 6.82
C HIS A 127 3.16 -1.14 7.51
N SER A 128 2.60 -0.48 8.51
CA SER A 128 1.34 -0.88 9.13
C SER A 128 0.15 -0.36 8.32
N GLU A 129 -1.03 -0.90 8.60
CA GLU A 129 -2.31 -0.55 7.99
C GLU A 129 -2.62 0.97 8.04
N ASP A 130 -2.04 1.69 9.01
CA ASP A 130 -2.23 3.12 9.28
C ASP A 130 -1.08 4.02 8.77
N SER A 131 -0.08 3.46 8.07
CA SER A 131 1.09 4.21 7.61
C SER A 131 0.77 5.24 6.52
N PHE A 132 -0.36 5.09 5.83
CA PHE A 132 -0.82 5.96 4.76
C PHE A 132 -2.28 6.36 4.98
N GLY A 133 -2.76 7.35 4.21
CA GLY A 133 -4.15 7.85 4.30
C GLY A 133 -5.24 6.83 3.91
N TYR A 134 -4.85 5.67 3.39
CA TYR A 134 -5.72 4.56 3.01
C TYR A 134 -4.93 3.27 3.20
N ALA A 135 -5.51 2.28 3.90
CA ALA A 135 -4.91 0.97 4.04
C ALA A 135 -4.95 0.26 2.70
N TYR A 136 -3.78 -0.05 2.17
CA TYR A 136 -3.64 -0.67 0.87
C TYR A 136 -2.57 -1.76 0.92
N ASP A 137 -2.98 -2.98 0.61
CA ASP A 137 -2.11 -4.08 0.22
C ASP A 137 -2.40 -4.47 -1.23
N ALA A 138 -1.36 -4.65 -2.04
CA ALA A 138 -1.52 -5.00 -3.45
C ALA A 138 -1.86 -6.48 -3.64
N GLY A 139 -1.42 -7.37 -2.75
CA GLY A 139 -1.62 -8.82 -2.82
C GLY A 139 -0.89 -9.54 -3.96
N GLU A 140 -0.48 -8.85 -5.03
CA GLU A 140 0.08 -9.45 -6.23
C GLU A 140 1.17 -8.57 -6.86
N HIS A 141 1.88 -9.09 -7.87
CA HIS A 141 2.74 -8.25 -8.70
C HIS A 141 1.87 -7.32 -9.54
N THR A 142 2.06 -6.00 -9.42
CA THR A 142 1.19 -5.04 -10.12
C THR A 142 1.94 -3.82 -10.66
N LEU A 143 1.31 -3.15 -11.64
CA LEU A 143 1.74 -1.84 -12.14
C LEU A 143 0.91 -0.76 -11.45
N LEU A 144 1.57 0.12 -10.69
CA LEU A 144 0.91 1.26 -10.04
C LEU A 144 1.10 2.53 -10.85
N ARG A 145 0.07 3.37 -10.89
CA ARG A 145 0.10 4.69 -11.52
C ARG A 145 -0.23 5.76 -10.48
N TYR A 146 0.72 6.65 -10.25
CA TYR A 146 0.55 7.83 -9.39
C TYR A 146 0.32 9.05 -10.27
N GLY A 147 -0.86 9.66 -10.17
CA GLY A 147 -1.17 10.91 -10.87
C GLY A 147 -0.84 12.11 -10.00
N PHE A 148 -0.11 13.07 -10.54
CA PHE A 148 0.16 14.34 -9.86
C PHE A 148 -0.79 15.40 -10.43
N LYS A 149 -1.69 15.90 -9.59
CA LYS A 149 -2.74 16.86 -9.94
C LYS A 149 -2.79 17.95 -8.86
N ASP A 150 -3.19 19.17 -9.21
CA ASP A 150 -3.39 20.26 -8.24
C ASP A 150 -4.58 19.97 -7.30
N ASP A 151 -5.62 19.34 -7.83
CA ASP A 151 -6.83 18.92 -7.11
C ASP A 151 -7.08 17.43 -7.36
N PRO A 152 -6.37 16.53 -6.66
CA PRO A 152 -6.55 15.09 -6.83
C PRO A 152 -7.83 14.62 -6.14
N ASP A 153 -8.62 13.80 -6.83
CA ASP A 153 -9.72 13.07 -6.21
C ASP A 153 -9.15 11.97 -5.30
N MET A 154 -9.26 12.17 -3.98
CA MET A 154 -8.76 11.22 -2.97
C MET A 154 -9.53 9.90 -2.94
N ARG A 155 -10.62 9.77 -3.70
CA ARG A 155 -11.39 8.53 -3.86
C ARG A 155 -10.90 7.68 -5.04
N GLU A 156 -10.06 8.23 -5.93
CA GLU A 156 -9.39 7.45 -6.98
C GLU A 156 -8.25 6.62 -6.35
N LEU A 157 -8.60 5.55 -5.65
CA LEU A 157 -7.69 4.65 -4.96
C LEU A 157 -7.52 3.31 -5.70
N PRO A 158 -6.38 2.63 -5.55
CA PRO A 158 -6.22 1.27 -6.08
C PRO A 158 -7.15 0.29 -5.37
N ILE A 159 -7.58 -0.74 -6.10
CA ILE A 159 -8.37 -1.84 -5.55
C ILE A 159 -7.48 -2.67 -4.62
N TYR A 160 -8.00 -3.00 -3.43
CA TYR A 160 -7.31 -3.83 -2.44
C TYR A 160 -7.08 -5.26 -2.97
N GLY A 161 -5.89 -5.81 -2.71
CA GLY A 161 -5.49 -7.14 -3.17
C GLY A 161 -6.29 -8.28 -2.54
N GLN A 162 -6.44 -9.38 -3.26
CA GLN A 162 -7.23 -10.54 -2.82
C GLN A 162 -6.36 -11.61 -2.13
N ALA A 163 -5.34 -11.18 -1.39
CA ALA A 163 -4.47 -12.10 -0.67
C ALA A 163 -5.23 -12.82 0.43
N THR A 164 -4.97 -14.12 0.60
CA THR A 164 -5.60 -14.92 1.66
C THR A 164 -4.58 -15.34 2.72
N VAL A 165 -5.06 -15.56 3.94
CA VAL A 165 -4.29 -16.32 4.94
C VAL A 165 -4.16 -17.75 4.45
N GLU A 166 -2.96 -18.33 4.56
CA GLU A 166 -2.76 -19.75 4.25
C GLU A 166 -3.77 -20.58 5.08
N HIS A 167 -4.64 -21.32 4.42
CA HIS A 167 -5.48 -22.27 5.12
C HIS A 167 -4.57 -23.35 5.73
N ASP A 168 -4.63 -23.52 7.05
CA ASP A 168 -4.04 -24.64 7.82
C ASP A 168 -4.60 -26.04 7.41
N GLY A 169 -5.15 -26.17 6.20
CA GLY A 169 -5.70 -27.39 5.62
C GLY A 169 -4.63 -28.17 4.86
N GLY A 170 -3.56 -28.57 5.54
CA GLY A 170 -2.56 -29.50 5.00
C GLY A 170 -3.20 -30.85 4.64
N TYR A 171 -3.22 -31.17 3.35
CA TYR A 171 -3.24 -32.56 2.88
C TYR A 171 -2.01 -32.78 2.00
N TRP A 172 -0.91 -33.18 2.65
CA TRP A 172 0.12 -34.00 2.02
C TRP A 172 0.08 -35.39 2.68
#